data_AF-A0A538I3S2-F1
#
_entry.id   AF-A0A538I3S2-F1
#
_cell.length_a   1.000
_cell.length_b   1.000
_cell.length_c   1.000
_cell.angle_alpha   90.00
_cell.angle_beta   90.00
_cell.angle_gamma   90.00
#
_symmetry.space_group_name_H-M   'P 1'
#
loop_
_entity.id
_entity.type
_entity.pdbx_description
1 polymer ?
#
loop_
_entity_poly.entity_id
_entity_poly.type
_entity_poly.pdbx_seq_one_letter_code
_entity_poly.pdbx_strand_id
1 'polypeptide(L)'
;MELEQVRDLSRQIVDEIERAVVGKRESIELVLLGLLGDGHVLLEDYPGLAKTLTARSFAQVTEMRFARVQFTPDLMPADVTGSSIWNQRDADFEFRPGAIFANLLLADEINRAPPKTQAALLEAMQERQVTTDGVTRLLERPFIVLATQNPIEYEGTYPLPEAQLDRFLLRTSFGYPTADAEWQMLERRLERQMDEVALAAVVDRETLLEMQNAVEQVHISESVGRYIVELVAATRESSSTAVGASPRGSLALLKLARCKAAVAGRDFATPDDVKAVAVPALAHRLVLKPELWVQRLAAEDVVREVLDRVATPKAEDVPAPAP
;
A
#
# COMPACT_ATOMS: atom_id res chain seq x y z
N MET A 1 -20.88 -6.53 7.67
CA MET A 1 -21.07 -5.38 6.77
C MET A 1 -21.34 -5.91 5.38
N GLU A 2 -22.39 -5.41 4.72
CA GLU A 2 -22.76 -5.81 3.36
C GLU A 2 -21.82 -5.19 2.33
N LEU A 3 -21.57 -5.87 1.20
CA LEU A 3 -20.63 -5.37 0.19
C LEU A 3 -21.11 -4.11 -0.54
N GLU A 4 -22.42 -3.87 -0.59
CA GLU A 4 -22.98 -2.60 -1.07
C GLU A 4 -22.54 -1.44 -0.18
N GLN A 5 -22.51 -1.64 1.14
CA GLN A 5 -22.01 -0.64 2.09
C GLN A 5 -20.52 -0.42 1.91
N VAL A 6 -19.73 -1.49 1.72
CA VAL A 6 -18.29 -1.38 1.42
C VAL A 6 -18.06 -0.55 0.16
N ARG A 7 -18.79 -0.81 -0.93
CA ARG A 7 -18.72 -0.04 -2.18
C ARG A 7 -19.03 1.44 -1.94
N ASP A 8 -20.13 1.73 -1.25
CA ASP A 8 -20.62 3.09 -1.08
C ASP A 8 -19.69 3.91 -0.18
N LEU A 9 -19.22 3.33 0.94
CA LEU A 9 -18.22 3.95 1.81
C LEU A 9 -16.87 4.13 1.10
N SER A 10 -16.42 3.12 0.34
CA SER A 10 -15.18 3.22 -0.45
C SER A 10 -15.24 4.37 -1.45
N ARG A 11 -16.38 4.54 -2.14
CA ARG A 11 -16.61 5.66 -3.05
C ARG A 11 -16.55 6.99 -2.30
N GLN A 12 -17.24 7.11 -1.17
CA GLN A 12 -17.24 8.32 -0.35
C GLN A 12 -15.84 8.69 0.14
N ILE A 13 -15.04 7.70 0.57
CA ILE A 13 -13.64 7.91 0.97
C ILE A 13 -12.82 8.48 -0.19
N VAL A 14 -12.90 7.87 -1.38
CA VAL A 14 -12.15 8.34 -2.56
C VAL A 14 -12.60 9.74 -2.97
N ASP A 15 -13.92 9.97 -3.06
CA ASP A 15 -14.49 11.26 -3.47
C ASP A 15 -14.11 12.39 -2.49
N GLU A 16 -14.08 12.10 -1.19
CA GLU A 16 -13.67 13.07 -0.17
C GLU A 16 -12.17 13.38 -0.28
N ILE A 17 -11.31 12.38 -0.50
CA ILE A 17 -9.87 12.60 -0.68
C ILE A 17 -9.57 13.37 -1.97
N GLU A 18 -10.34 13.16 -3.04
CA GLU A 18 -10.20 13.91 -4.31
C GLU A 18 -10.50 15.41 -4.18
N ARG A 19 -11.13 15.85 -3.08
CA ARG A 19 -11.24 17.28 -2.76
C ARG A 19 -9.89 17.91 -2.42
N ALA A 20 -8.99 17.13 -1.83
CA ALA A 20 -7.63 17.54 -1.48
C ALA A 20 -6.59 17.17 -2.55
N VAL A 21 -6.73 16.00 -3.18
CA VAL A 21 -5.74 15.45 -4.14
C VAL A 21 -6.38 15.33 -5.53
N VAL A 22 -6.13 16.32 -6.39
CA VAL A 22 -6.83 16.46 -7.68
C VAL A 22 -6.21 15.59 -8.77
N GLY A 23 -7.06 14.88 -9.54
CA GLY A 23 -6.67 14.19 -10.76
C GLY A 23 -5.87 12.91 -10.55
N LYS A 24 -6.01 12.26 -9.39
CA LYS A 24 -5.23 11.07 -8.98
C LYS A 24 -6.09 9.90 -8.52
N ARG A 25 -7.32 9.80 -9.03
CA ARG A 25 -8.30 8.80 -8.58
C ARG A 25 -7.75 7.38 -8.56
N GLU A 26 -7.09 6.95 -9.62
CA GLU A 26 -6.57 5.59 -9.73
C GLU A 26 -5.54 5.26 -8.64
N SER A 27 -4.59 6.16 -8.38
CA SER A 27 -3.60 6.00 -7.30
C SER A 27 -4.25 6.03 -5.92
N ILE A 28 -5.27 6.88 -5.72
CA ILE A 28 -6.05 6.93 -4.46
C ILE A 28 -6.81 5.61 -4.26
N GLU A 29 -7.46 5.09 -5.30
CA GLU A 29 -8.14 3.80 -5.27
C GLU A 29 -7.16 2.67 -4.92
N LEU A 30 -5.96 2.64 -5.54
CA LEU A 30 -4.93 1.65 -5.19
C LEU A 30 -4.49 1.75 -3.73
N VAL A 31 -4.28 2.95 -3.20
CA VAL A 31 -3.97 3.13 -1.77
C VAL A 31 -5.12 2.61 -0.90
N LEU A 32 -6.38 2.89 -1.25
CA LEU A 32 -7.55 2.35 -0.56
C LEU A 32 -7.59 0.82 -0.61
N LEU A 33 -7.27 0.19 -1.75
CA LEU A 33 -7.16 -1.28 -1.81
C LEU A 33 -6.06 -1.80 -0.88
N GLY A 34 -4.95 -1.07 -0.74
CA GLY A 34 -3.92 -1.35 0.25
C GLY A 34 -4.46 -1.32 1.68
N LEU A 35 -5.27 -0.31 2.01
CA LEU A 35 -5.90 -0.16 3.33
C LEU A 35 -6.92 -1.27 3.61
N LEU A 36 -7.83 -1.55 2.68
CA LEU A 36 -8.83 -2.62 2.79
C LEU A 36 -8.19 -4.01 2.81
N GLY A 37 -7.06 -4.15 2.11
CA GLY A 37 -6.23 -5.32 2.13
C GLY A 37 -5.30 -5.40 3.33
N ASP A 38 -5.50 -4.63 4.41
CA ASP A 38 -4.65 -4.57 5.61
C ASP A 38 -3.15 -4.70 5.28
N GLY A 39 -2.72 -3.97 4.25
CA GLY A 39 -1.42 -4.14 3.61
C GLY A 39 -0.66 -2.84 3.51
N HIS A 40 0.66 -2.94 3.53
CA HIS A 40 1.53 -1.78 3.39
C HIS A 40 1.68 -1.38 1.92
N VAL A 41 1.75 -0.09 1.65
CA VAL A 41 1.83 0.47 0.30
C VAL A 41 3.14 1.23 0.13
N LEU A 42 3.81 0.99 -1.00
CA LEU A 42 5.00 1.73 -1.41
C LEU A 42 4.63 2.79 -2.46
N LEU A 43 5.00 4.04 -2.20
CA LEU A 43 4.77 5.21 -3.05
C LEU A 43 6.08 5.69 -3.67
N GLU A 44 6.34 5.28 -4.90
CA GLU A 44 7.49 5.72 -5.69
C GLU A 44 7.13 6.96 -6.50
N ASP A 45 7.57 8.14 -6.04
CA ASP A 45 7.44 9.36 -6.84
C ASP A 45 8.50 10.40 -6.49
N TYR A 46 8.56 11.44 -7.31
CA TYR A 46 9.31 12.66 -7.04
C TYR A 46 8.78 13.44 -5.83
N PRO A 47 9.64 14.26 -5.19
CA PRO A 47 9.23 15.19 -4.15
C PRO A 47 8.10 16.12 -4.62
N GLY A 48 7.19 16.47 -3.70
CA GLY A 48 6.10 17.40 -3.97
C GLY A 48 4.84 16.80 -4.60
N LEU A 49 4.78 15.49 -4.85
CA LEU A 49 3.65 14.83 -5.53
C LEU A 49 2.53 14.37 -4.59
N ALA A 50 2.06 15.27 -3.71
CA ALA A 50 0.90 15.09 -2.83
C ALA A 50 0.92 13.87 -1.87
N LYS A 51 2.00 13.07 -1.78
CA LYS A 51 2.08 11.86 -0.93
C LYS A 51 1.70 12.09 0.53
N THR A 52 2.29 13.13 1.14
CA THR A 52 2.00 13.50 2.53
C THR A 52 0.56 13.94 2.70
N LEU A 53 0.03 14.68 1.73
CA LEU A 53 -1.37 15.10 1.72
C LEU A 53 -2.30 13.89 1.62
N THR A 54 -2.01 12.94 0.72
CA THR A 54 -2.81 11.72 0.56
C THR A 54 -2.82 10.89 1.85
N ALA A 55 -1.66 10.63 2.45
CA ALA A 55 -1.57 9.86 3.69
C ALA A 55 -2.35 10.52 4.84
N ARG A 56 -2.19 11.84 5.03
CA ARG A 56 -2.94 12.61 6.02
C ARG A 56 -4.45 12.60 5.74
N SER A 57 -4.82 12.69 4.46
CA SER A 57 -6.23 12.67 4.04
C SER A 57 -6.89 11.33 4.36
N PHE A 58 -6.22 10.21 4.08
CA PHE A 58 -6.72 8.90 4.48
C PHE A 58 -6.91 8.81 6.00
N ALA A 59 -5.92 9.21 6.79
CA ALA A 59 -6.06 9.17 8.25
C ALA A 59 -7.23 10.01 8.77
N GLN A 60 -7.45 11.20 8.21
CA GLN A 60 -8.54 12.09 8.59
C GLN A 60 -9.91 11.52 8.19
N VAL A 61 -10.02 11.01 6.97
CA VAL A 61 -11.28 10.48 6.42
C VAL A 61 -11.68 9.15 7.08
N THR A 62 -10.72 8.39 7.62
CA THR A 62 -10.96 7.11 8.30
C THR A 62 -10.77 7.15 9.83
N GLU A 63 -10.67 8.35 10.42
CA GLU A 63 -10.38 8.61 11.85
C GLU A 63 -9.27 7.74 12.46
N MET A 64 -8.21 7.49 11.70
CA MET A 64 -7.05 6.72 12.14
C MET A 64 -6.02 7.61 12.83
N ARG A 65 -5.34 7.10 13.88
CA ARG A 65 -4.18 7.79 14.43
C ARG A 65 -3.08 7.83 13.38
N PHE A 66 -2.62 9.03 13.08
CA PHE A 66 -1.58 9.29 12.08
C PHE A 66 -0.24 9.58 12.73
N ALA A 67 0.83 8.99 12.20
CA ALA A 67 2.19 9.41 12.47
C ALA A 67 2.95 9.59 11.15
N ARG A 68 3.90 10.52 11.16
CA ARG A 68 4.85 10.72 10.06
C ARG A 68 6.26 10.59 10.60
N VAL A 69 7.09 9.82 9.91
CA VAL A 69 8.53 9.76 10.15
C VAL A 69 9.22 10.09 8.85
N GLN A 70 10.11 11.06 8.91
CA GLN A 70 11.07 11.33 7.85
C GLN A 70 12.27 10.40 8.07
N PHE A 71 12.56 9.56 7.10
CA PHE A 71 13.75 8.71 7.14
C PHE A 71 14.96 9.56 6.75
N THR A 72 15.92 9.63 7.65
CA THR A 72 17.16 10.39 7.50
C THR A 72 18.36 9.49 7.85
N PRO A 73 19.59 9.82 7.40
CA PRO A 73 20.76 9.00 7.68
C PRO A 73 21.09 8.80 9.16
N ASP A 74 20.62 9.71 10.02
CA ASP A 74 20.79 9.72 11.47
C ASP A 74 19.62 9.10 12.25
N LEU A 75 18.52 8.74 11.57
CA LEU A 75 17.35 8.14 12.21
C LEU A 75 17.70 6.79 12.85
N MET A 76 17.41 6.65 14.14
CA MET A 76 17.71 5.43 14.89
C MET A 76 16.52 4.46 14.88
N PRO A 77 16.77 3.14 14.99
CA PRO A 77 15.69 2.15 15.14
C PRO A 77 14.72 2.50 16.28
N ALA A 78 15.24 3.01 17.40
CA ALA A 78 14.47 3.40 18.57
C ALA A 78 13.48 4.55 18.32
N ASP A 79 13.73 5.44 17.36
CA ASP A 79 12.80 6.50 16.99
C ASP A 79 11.56 5.93 16.27
N VAL A 80 11.74 4.80 15.58
CA VAL A 80 10.69 4.07 14.90
C VAL A 80 9.94 3.16 15.87
N THR A 81 10.67 2.32 16.62
CA THR A 81 10.11 1.26 17.47
C THR A 81 9.78 1.69 18.90
N GLY A 82 10.33 2.80 19.35
CA GLY A 82 10.25 3.24 20.75
C GLY A 82 11.42 2.74 21.59
N SER A 83 11.60 3.38 22.74
CA SER A 83 12.66 3.05 23.70
C SER A 83 12.20 3.28 25.13
N SER A 84 12.85 2.61 26.08
CA SER A 84 12.62 2.85 27.50
C SER A 84 13.54 3.96 28.00
N ILE A 85 12.96 5.01 28.57
CA ILE A 85 13.69 6.12 29.17
C ILE A 85 13.66 6.01 30.69
N TRP A 86 14.78 6.33 31.35
CA TRP A 86 14.82 6.35 32.81
C TRP A 86 14.02 7.55 33.35
N ASN A 87 12.96 7.28 34.08
CA ASN A 87 12.19 8.29 34.79
C ASN A 87 12.77 8.47 36.20
N GLN A 88 13.48 9.57 36.43
CA GLN A 88 14.12 9.87 37.71
C GLN A 88 13.13 10.03 38.87
N ARG A 89 11.88 10.42 38.60
CA ARG A 89 10.87 10.65 39.63
C ARG A 89 10.41 9.33 40.25
N ASP A 90 10.20 8.34 39.40
CA ASP A 90 9.64 7.04 39.79
C ASP A 90 10.73 5.97 39.95
N ALA A 91 11.99 6.32 39.64
CA ALA A 91 13.15 5.42 39.61
C ALA A 91 12.88 4.13 38.82
N ASP A 92 12.19 4.30 37.68
CA ASP A 92 11.75 3.20 36.81
C ASP A 92 11.95 3.55 35.33
N PHE A 93 11.96 2.53 34.48
CA PHE A 93 12.06 2.68 33.04
C PHE A 93 10.65 2.84 32.42
N GLU A 94 10.36 4.03 31.87
CA GLU A 94 9.12 4.32 31.17
C GLU A 94 9.30 4.09 29.67
N PHE A 95 8.45 3.24 29.08
CA PHE A 95 8.45 3.05 27.63
C PHE A 95 7.86 4.25 26.90
N ARG A 96 8.64 4.84 26.00
CA ARG A 96 8.18 5.86 25.06
C ARG A 96 7.89 5.22 23.71
N PRO A 97 6.62 5.17 23.28
CA PRO A 97 6.26 4.56 22.01
C PRO A 97 6.87 5.35 20.86
N GLY A 98 7.45 4.62 19.90
CA GLY A 98 7.91 5.17 18.64
C GLY A 98 6.75 5.42 17.68
N ALA A 99 7.08 5.88 16.47
CA ALA A 99 6.06 6.25 15.49
C ALA A 99 5.19 5.09 14.98
N ILE A 100 5.65 3.83 15.10
CA ILE A 100 4.87 2.65 14.66
C ILE A 100 3.61 2.39 15.49
N PHE A 101 3.43 3.05 16.65
CA PHE A 101 2.23 2.90 17.49
C PHE A 101 1.01 3.74 17.01
N ALA A 102 1.07 4.25 15.78
CA ALA A 102 -0.04 4.83 15.03
C ALA A 102 -0.84 3.74 14.27
N ASN A 103 -2.02 4.08 13.75
CA ASN A 103 -2.77 3.20 12.85
C ASN A 103 -2.30 3.37 11.40
N LEU A 104 -2.04 4.62 10.98
CA LEU A 104 -1.48 4.95 9.68
C LEU A 104 -0.14 5.67 9.84
N LEU A 105 0.94 5.03 9.42
CA LEU A 105 2.29 5.58 9.43
C LEU A 105 2.71 5.98 8.01
N LEU A 106 3.05 7.25 7.83
CA LEU A 106 3.79 7.72 6.65
C LEU A 106 5.30 7.61 6.93
N ALA A 107 5.97 6.68 6.26
CA ALA A 107 7.42 6.52 6.30
C ALA A 107 8.05 7.19 5.07
N ASP A 108 8.41 8.45 5.21
CA ASP A 108 8.85 9.30 4.10
C ASP A 108 10.33 9.05 3.78
N GLU A 109 10.66 8.82 2.51
CA GLU A 109 12.01 8.57 1.98
C GLU A 109 12.73 7.42 2.69
N ILE A 110 12.05 6.26 2.81
CA ILE A 110 12.56 5.07 3.53
C ILE A 110 13.97 4.65 3.05
N ASN A 111 14.33 4.95 1.80
CA ASN A 111 15.65 4.70 1.23
C ASN A 111 16.75 5.64 1.75
N ARG A 112 16.49 6.62 2.62
CA ARG A 112 17.53 7.52 3.20
C ARG A 112 18.04 7.07 4.57
N ALA A 113 17.32 6.18 5.26
CA ALA A 113 17.79 5.68 6.55
C ALA A 113 18.71 4.46 6.40
N PRO A 114 19.61 4.21 7.37
CA PRO A 114 20.47 3.04 7.36
C PRO A 114 19.67 1.72 7.36
N PRO A 115 20.25 0.62 6.83
CA PRO A 115 19.57 -0.68 6.75
C PRO A 115 19.02 -1.21 8.09
N LYS A 116 19.65 -0.86 9.22
CA LYS A 116 19.18 -1.25 10.56
C LYS A 116 17.83 -0.60 10.91
N THR A 117 17.65 0.67 10.56
CA THR A 117 16.42 1.43 10.82
C THR A 117 15.31 0.99 9.88
N GLN A 118 15.64 0.74 8.61
CA GLN A 118 14.72 0.11 7.64
C GLN A 118 14.23 -1.24 8.15
N ALA A 119 15.15 -2.10 8.62
CA ALA A 119 14.82 -3.42 9.15
C ALA A 119 13.85 -3.34 10.34
N ALA A 120 14.04 -2.39 11.26
CA ALA A 120 13.16 -2.20 12.41
C ALA A 120 11.71 -1.89 12.01
N LEU A 121 11.50 -1.02 11.01
CA LEU A 121 10.17 -0.76 10.46
C LEU A 121 9.59 -2.01 9.77
N LEU A 122 10.38 -2.68 8.94
CA LEU A 122 9.94 -3.83 8.16
C LEU A 122 9.63 -5.07 9.00
N GLU A 123 10.32 -5.24 10.12
CA GLU A 123 10.01 -6.26 11.13
C GLU A 123 8.66 -5.95 11.80
N ALA A 124 8.45 -4.70 12.24
CA ALA A 124 7.17 -4.27 12.80
C ALA A 124 5.99 -4.43 11.81
N MET A 125 6.22 -4.15 10.53
CA MET A 125 5.26 -4.41 9.44
C MET A 125 4.86 -5.89 9.36
N GLN A 126 5.83 -6.79 9.50
CA GLN A 126 5.62 -8.22 9.33
C GLN A 126 5.02 -8.89 10.57
N GLU A 127 5.56 -8.57 11.74
CA GLU A 127 5.22 -9.23 13.00
C GLU A 127 4.04 -8.57 13.71
N ARG A 128 3.65 -7.35 13.28
CA ARG A 128 2.58 -6.55 13.92
C ARG A 128 2.82 -6.32 15.42
N GLN A 129 4.07 -6.39 15.85
CA GLN A 129 4.50 -6.24 17.22
C GLN A 129 5.95 -5.76 17.25
N VAL A 130 6.38 -5.27 18.40
CA VAL A 130 7.77 -4.92 18.64
C VAL A 130 8.21 -5.39 20.01
N THR A 131 9.45 -5.86 20.12
CA THR A 131 10.04 -6.28 21.39
C THR A 131 11.18 -5.34 21.74
N THR A 132 11.00 -4.59 22.83
CA THR A 132 12.01 -3.67 23.37
C THR A 132 12.21 -4.03 24.83
N ASP A 133 13.48 -4.18 25.25
CA ASP A 133 13.88 -4.55 26.62
C ASP A 133 13.21 -5.83 27.14
N GLY A 134 13.05 -6.83 26.25
CA GLY A 134 12.42 -8.12 26.57
C GLY A 134 10.89 -8.07 26.71
N VAL A 135 10.26 -6.90 26.54
CA VAL A 135 8.80 -6.74 26.59
C VAL A 135 8.25 -6.58 25.18
N THR A 136 7.44 -7.55 24.75
CA THR A 136 6.72 -7.51 23.48
C THR A 136 5.45 -6.67 23.60
N ARG A 137 5.25 -5.76 22.64
CA ARG A 137 4.09 -4.86 22.54
C ARG A 137 3.44 -5.05 21.17
N LEU A 138 2.16 -5.37 21.16
CA LEU A 138 1.38 -5.50 19.92
C LEU A 138 1.06 -4.11 19.36
N LEU A 139 1.08 -4.00 18.04
CA LEU A 139 0.62 -2.81 17.33
C LEU A 139 -0.89 -2.84 17.22
N GLU A 140 -1.50 -1.67 17.38
CA GLU A 140 -2.94 -1.53 17.31
C GLU A 140 -3.44 -1.72 15.87
N ARG A 141 -4.53 -2.47 15.70
CA ARG A 141 -5.12 -2.72 14.39
C ARG A 141 -6.12 -1.62 14.00
N PRO A 142 -6.20 -1.25 12.71
CA PRO A 142 -5.26 -1.61 11.65
C PRO A 142 -3.92 -0.89 11.84
N PHE A 143 -2.83 -1.52 11.41
CA PHE A 143 -1.49 -0.92 11.35
C PHE A 143 -1.02 -0.90 9.89
N ILE A 144 -1.00 0.26 9.27
CA ILE A 144 -0.74 0.41 7.85
C ILE A 144 0.41 1.39 7.67
N VAL A 145 1.32 1.05 6.76
CA VAL A 145 2.50 1.86 6.45
C VAL A 145 2.38 2.27 5.00
N LEU A 146 2.37 3.58 4.77
CA LEU A 146 2.58 4.19 3.47
C LEU A 146 4.03 4.63 3.43
N ALA A 147 4.89 3.85 2.78
CA ALA A 147 6.30 4.19 2.64
C ALA A 147 6.50 4.96 1.34
N THR A 148 7.37 5.97 1.33
CA THR A 148 7.73 6.69 0.11
C THR A 148 9.19 6.45 -0.23
N GLN A 149 9.49 6.40 -1.52
CA GLN A 149 10.85 6.38 -2.04
C GLN A 149 11.01 7.39 -3.17
N ASN A 150 12.17 8.03 -3.22
CA ASN A 150 12.55 8.93 -4.31
C ASN A 150 13.55 8.20 -5.23
N PRO A 151 13.20 7.94 -6.50
CA PRO A 151 14.02 7.12 -7.39
C PRO A 151 15.26 7.84 -7.98
N ILE A 152 15.37 9.17 -7.86
CA ILE A 152 16.47 9.95 -8.47
C ILE A 152 17.64 10.20 -7.51
N GLU A 153 17.44 10.06 -6.20
CA GLU A 153 18.47 10.44 -5.23
C GLU A 153 19.51 9.31 -5.07
N TYR A 154 20.68 9.50 -5.69
CA TYR A 154 21.76 8.50 -5.69
C TYR A 154 22.77 8.68 -4.55
N GLU A 155 22.89 9.89 -3.99
CA GLU A 155 23.82 10.17 -2.89
C GLU A 155 23.14 9.98 -1.53
N GLY A 156 23.77 9.21 -0.64
CA GLY A 156 23.28 9.01 0.72
C GLY A 156 22.00 8.16 0.81
N THR A 157 21.72 7.34 -0.20
CA THR A 157 20.58 6.42 -0.19
C THR A 157 21.01 4.96 -0.04
N TYR A 158 20.17 4.20 0.66
CA TYR A 158 20.24 2.76 0.90
C TYR A 158 18.99 2.14 0.24
N PRO A 159 19.10 1.62 -1.00
CA PRO A 159 17.96 1.01 -1.66
C PRO A 159 17.46 -0.18 -0.84
N LEU A 160 16.14 -0.38 -0.82
CA LEU A 160 15.56 -1.55 -0.18
C LEU A 160 15.93 -2.79 -1.00
N PRO A 161 16.54 -3.82 -0.38
CA PRO A 161 16.67 -5.13 -0.99
C PRO A 161 15.32 -5.68 -1.43
N GLU A 162 15.33 -6.55 -2.43
CA GLU A 162 14.14 -7.12 -3.05
C GLU A 162 13.29 -7.91 -2.05
N ALA A 163 13.95 -8.63 -1.14
CA ALA A 163 13.29 -9.33 -0.03
C ALA A 163 12.53 -8.38 0.92
N GLN A 164 12.92 -7.10 0.96
CA GLN A 164 12.24 -6.06 1.74
C GLN A 164 11.08 -5.45 0.95
N LEU A 165 11.26 -5.19 -0.35
CA LEU A 165 10.19 -4.73 -1.24
C LEU A 165 9.02 -5.73 -1.27
N ASP A 166 9.30 -7.02 -1.20
CA ASP A 166 8.30 -8.09 -1.16
C ASP A 166 7.38 -8.07 0.09
N ARG A 167 7.67 -7.21 1.09
CA ARG A 167 6.78 -6.96 2.25
C ARG A 167 5.67 -5.96 1.96
N PHE A 168 5.76 -5.17 0.89
CA PHE A 168 4.69 -4.27 0.48
C PHE A 168 3.65 -5.04 -0.32
N LEU A 169 2.38 -4.81 0.00
CA LEU A 169 1.25 -5.44 -0.67
C LEU A 169 1.17 -4.97 -2.12
N LEU A 170 1.36 -3.66 -2.34
CA LEU A 170 1.40 -3.05 -3.65
C LEU A 170 2.36 -1.87 -3.69
N ARG A 171 2.80 -1.55 -4.90
CA ARG A 171 3.52 -0.34 -5.25
C ARG A 171 2.71 0.50 -6.23
N THR A 172 2.66 1.81 -6.00
CA THR A 172 2.02 2.75 -6.92
C THR A 172 2.79 4.08 -6.97
N SER A 173 2.43 4.91 -7.93
CA SER A 173 2.93 6.27 -8.13
C SER A 173 1.74 7.19 -8.41
N PHE A 174 1.82 8.42 -7.95
CA PHE A 174 0.91 9.50 -8.31
C PHE A 174 1.30 10.15 -9.63
N GLY A 175 2.60 10.35 -9.88
CA GLY A 175 3.12 11.14 -11.00
C GLY A 175 2.66 12.61 -10.98
N TYR A 176 3.17 13.43 -11.91
CA TYR A 176 2.74 14.82 -12.03
C TYR A 176 1.25 14.91 -12.45
N PRO A 177 0.47 15.86 -11.91
CA PRO A 177 -0.88 16.13 -12.41
C PRO A 177 -0.83 16.55 -13.88
N THR A 178 -1.93 16.33 -14.61
CA THR A 178 -2.10 16.96 -15.93
C THR A 178 -2.23 18.48 -15.75
N ALA A 179 -1.97 19.26 -16.80
CA ALA A 179 -2.12 20.71 -16.76
C ALA A 179 -3.53 21.13 -16.30
N ASP A 180 -4.57 20.42 -16.73
CA ASP A 180 -5.95 20.68 -16.31
C ASP A 180 -6.17 20.35 -14.82
N ALA A 181 -5.63 19.24 -14.33
CA ALA A 181 -5.72 18.89 -12.90
C ALA A 181 -4.92 19.86 -12.02
N GLU A 182 -3.77 20.32 -12.50
CA GLU A 182 -2.95 21.33 -11.83
C GLU A 182 -3.67 22.68 -11.80
N TRP A 183 -4.31 23.08 -12.89
CA TRP A 183 -5.15 24.27 -12.92
C TRP A 183 -6.34 24.16 -11.95
N GLN A 184 -7.05 23.03 -11.93
CA GLN A 184 -8.14 22.79 -10.97
C GLN A 184 -7.66 22.87 -9.52
N MET A 185 -6.45 22.39 -9.22
CA MET A 185 -5.85 22.52 -7.90
C MET A 185 -5.64 23.99 -7.53
N LEU A 186 -5.13 24.81 -8.46
CA LEU A 186 -4.95 26.25 -8.27
C LEU A 186 -6.29 26.97 -8.10
N GLU A 187 -7.28 26.66 -8.94
CA GLU A 187 -8.63 27.23 -8.89
C GLU A 187 -9.30 26.96 -7.54
N ARG A 188 -9.32 25.70 -7.07
CA ARG A 188 -9.87 25.34 -5.75
C ARG A 188 -9.16 26.05 -4.60
N ARG A 189 -7.83 26.24 -4.70
CA ARG A 189 -7.06 26.98 -3.70
C ARG A 189 -7.43 28.47 -3.70
N LEU A 190 -7.57 29.08 -4.88
CA LEU A 190 -7.97 30.48 -5.03
C LEU A 190 -9.36 30.74 -4.45
N GLU A 191 -10.31 29.84 -4.69
CA GLU A 191 -11.66 29.92 -4.14
C GLU A 191 -11.67 29.76 -2.62
N ARG A 192 -10.92 28.78 -2.10
CA ARG A 192 -10.87 28.49 -0.65
C ARG A 192 -10.08 29.53 0.14
N GLN A 193 -9.10 30.19 -0.48
CA GLN A 193 -8.16 31.13 0.17
C GLN A 193 -7.40 30.54 1.38
N MET A 194 -7.31 29.21 1.47
CA MET A 194 -6.58 28.48 2.51
C MET A 194 -5.76 27.35 1.88
N ASP A 195 -4.56 27.13 2.41
CA ASP A 195 -3.70 26.04 1.93
C ASP A 195 -4.24 24.66 2.34
N GLU A 196 -4.83 24.55 3.54
CA GLU A 196 -5.36 23.29 4.03
C GLU A 196 -6.78 23.00 3.53
N VAL A 197 -7.05 21.73 3.20
CA VAL A 197 -8.37 21.23 2.84
C VAL A 197 -8.96 20.57 4.08
N ALA A 198 -10.07 21.10 4.59
CA ALA A 198 -10.82 20.42 5.65
C ALA A 198 -11.60 19.25 5.05
N LEU A 199 -11.20 18.02 5.41
CA LEU A 199 -11.87 16.80 5.01
C LEU A 199 -12.80 16.32 6.13
N ALA A 200 -13.96 15.79 5.75
CA ALA A 200 -14.88 15.14 6.67
C ALA A 200 -14.44 13.70 6.96
N ALA A 201 -14.61 13.26 8.20
CA ALA A 201 -14.57 11.84 8.52
C ALA A 201 -15.73 11.14 7.81
N VAL A 202 -15.44 10.05 7.09
CA VAL A 202 -16.42 9.22 6.37
C VAL A 202 -16.65 7.91 7.12
N VAL A 203 -15.58 7.31 7.63
CA VAL A 203 -15.63 6.10 8.46
C VAL A 203 -14.73 6.28 9.67
N ASP A 204 -15.05 5.59 10.76
CA ASP A 204 -14.13 5.45 11.88
C ASP A 204 -13.23 4.22 11.73
N ARG A 205 -12.28 4.07 12.67
CA ARG A 205 -11.35 2.92 12.69
C ARG A 205 -12.08 1.57 12.75
N GLU A 206 -13.14 1.46 13.54
CA GLU A 206 -13.88 0.20 13.71
C GLU A 206 -14.63 -0.17 12.44
N THR A 207 -15.29 0.82 11.81
CA THR A 207 -15.95 0.66 10.51
C THR A 207 -14.94 0.23 9.44
N LEU A 208 -13.73 0.78 9.42
CA LEU A 208 -12.68 0.34 8.51
C LEU A 208 -12.28 -1.13 8.74
N LEU A 209 -12.19 -1.58 10.00
CA LEU A 209 -11.94 -3.00 10.33
C LEU A 209 -13.11 -3.89 9.87
N GLU A 210 -14.34 -3.44 9.99
CA GLU A 210 -15.51 -4.16 9.45
C GLU A 210 -15.46 -4.26 7.92
N MET A 211 -15.04 -3.20 7.22
CA MET A 211 -14.83 -3.22 5.78
C MET A 211 -13.73 -4.24 5.39
N GLN A 212 -12.61 -4.26 6.11
CA GLN A 212 -11.53 -5.24 5.89
C GLN A 212 -12.04 -6.68 6.07
N ASN A 213 -12.84 -6.94 7.11
CA ASN A 213 -13.41 -8.26 7.36
C ASN A 213 -14.42 -8.68 6.27
N ALA A 214 -15.22 -7.75 5.76
CA ALA A 214 -16.17 -8.00 4.68
C ALA A 214 -15.46 -8.34 3.36
N VAL A 215 -14.35 -7.66 3.06
CA VAL A 215 -13.52 -7.95 1.87
C VAL A 215 -12.99 -9.39 1.87
N GLU A 216 -12.63 -9.93 3.04
CA GLU A 216 -12.16 -11.33 3.15
C GLU A 216 -13.25 -12.37 2.83
N GLN A 217 -14.53 -11.99 2.87
CA GLN A 217 -15.65 -12.87 2.49
C GLN A 217 -15.88 -12.95 0.98
N VAL A 218 -15.23 -12.10 0.18
CA VAL A 218 -15.36 -12.14 -1.28
C VAL A 218 -14.83 -13.47 -1.83
N HIS A 219 -15.69 -14.16 -2.59
CA HIS A 219 -15.41 -15.44 -3.18
C HIS A 219 -14.36 -15.35 -4.28
N ILE A 220 -13.40 -16.29 -4.25
CA ILE A 220 -12.44 -16.54 -5.33
C ILE A 220 -12.68 -17.96 -5.81
N SER A 221 -13.10 -18.11 -7.07
CA SER A 221 -13.29 -19.43 -7.66
C SER A 221 -11.94 -20.16 -7.80
N GLU A 222 -12.00 -21.49 -7.91
CA GLU A 222 -10.79 -22.28 -8.15
C GLU A 222 -10.09 -21.86 -9.46
N SER A 223 -10.84 -21.58 -10.52
CA SER A 223 -10.32 -21.08 -11.79
C SER A 223 -9.56 -19.75 -11.67
N VAL A 224 -10.09 -18.78 -10.92
CA VAL A 224 -9.41 -17.49 -10.66
C VAL A 224 -8.18 -17.71 -9.77
N GLY A 225 -8.28 -18.56 -8.75
CA GLY A 225 -7.15 -18.92 -7.89
C GLY A 225 -6.00 -19.58 -8.67
N ARG A 226 -6.30 -20.51 -9.58
CA ARG A 226 -5.31 -21.13 -10.46
C ARG A 226 -4.72 -20.12 -11.45
N TYR A 227 -5.53 -19.23 -12.01
CA TYR A 227 -5.06 -18.13 -12.86
C TYR A 227 -4.02 -17.24 -12.15
N ILE A 228 -4.26 -16.89 -10.88
CA ILE A 228 -3.29 -16.13 -10.06
C ILE A 228 -1.96 -16.89 -9.93
N VAL A 229 -2.01 -18.20 -9.70
CA VAL A 229 -0.80 -19.05 -9.59
C VAL A 229 -0.05 -19.10 -10.92
N GLU A 230 -0.78 -19.28 -12.03
CA GLU A 230 -0.22 -19.31 -13.38
C GLU A 230 0.46 -17.99 -13.76
N LEU A 231 -0.15 -16.83 -13.44
CA LEU A 231 0.46 -15.52 -13.65
C LEU A 231 1.79 -15.40 -12.91
N VAL A 232 1.81 -15.77 -11.62
CA VAL A 232 3.03 -15.69 -10.80
C VAL A 232 4.10 -16.67 -11.29
N ALA A 233 3.72 -17.89 -11.67
CA ALA A 233 4.65 -18.85 -12.27
C ALA A 233 5.24 -18.33 -13.59
N ALA A 234 4.41 -17.74 -14.45
CA ALA A 234 4.81 -17.14 -15.72
C ALA A 234 5.83 -16.01 -15.53
N THR A 235 5.77 -15.25 -14.43
CA THR A 235 6.82 -14.26 -14.11
C THR A 235 8.16 -14.90 -13.75
N ARG A 236 8.19 -16.12 -13.20
CA ARG A 236 9.43 -16.86 -12.87
C ARG A 236 10.05 -17.54 -14.07
N GLU A 237 9.22 -17.93 -15.03
CA GLU A 237 9.61 -18.55 -16.29
C GLU A 237 9.95 -17.53 -17.37
N SER A 238 9.71 -16.23 -17.13
CA SER A 238 10.05 -15.18 -18.09
C SER A 238 11.54 -15.14 -18.36
N SER A 239 11.90 -15.07 -19.65
CA SER A 239 13.30 -14.92 -20.06
C SER A 239 13.90 -13.58 -19.59
N SER A 240 13.04 -12.61 -19.28
CA SER A 240 13.41 -11.26 -18.86
C SER A 240 13.73 -11.12 -17.37
N THR A 241 13.33 -12.09 -16.55
CA THR A 241 13.53 -12.04 -15.10
C THR A 241 14.72 -12.89 -14.67
N ALA A 242 15.57 -12.33 -13.81
CA ALA A 242 16.53 -13.07 -13.00
C ALA A 242 15.82 -13.76 -11.82
N VAL A 243 14.87 -13.06 -11.19
CA VAL A 243 14.02 -13.57 -10.12
C VAL A 243 12.59 -13.09 -10.36
N GLY A 244 11.65 -14.04 -10.52
CA GLY A 244 10.22 -13.74 -10.65
C GLY A 244 9.54 -13.52 -9.29
N ALA A 245 8.23 -13.23 -9.31
CA ALA A 245 7.50 -12.89 -8.09
C ALA A 245 7.45 -14.08 -7.11
N SER A 246 7.59 -13.80 -5.82
CA SER A 246 7.54 -14.81 -4.74
C SER A 246 6.11 -15.35 -4.53
N PRO A 247 5.87 -16.36 -3.68
CA PRO A 247 4.51 -16.78 -3.30
C PRO A 247 3.68 -15.66 -2.65
N ARG A 248 4.32 -14.63 -2.08
CA ARG A 248 3.63 -13.42 -1.63
C ARG A 248 3.02 -12.67 -2.80
N GLY A 249 3.59 -12.82 -4.01
CA GLY A 249 2.99 -12.50 -5.31
C GLY A 249 1.54 -12.92 -5.40
N SER A 250 1.32 -14.23 -5.24
CA SER A 250 -0.01 -14.84 -5.34
C SER A 250 -0.95 -14.36 -4.24
N LEU A 251 -0.46 -14.24 -3.00
CA LEU A 251 -1.26 -13.72 -1.88
C LEU A 251 -1.70 -12.27 -2.09
N ALA A 252 -0.82 -11.43 -2.63
CA ALA A 252 -1.14 -10.04 -2.91
C ALA A 252 -2.20 -9.90 -4.01
N LEU A 253 -2.05 -10.64 -5.11
CA LEU A 253 -3.06 -10.67 -6.18
C LEU A 253 -4.42 -11.11 -5.65
N LEU A 254 -4.46 -12.19 -4.86
CA LEU A 254 -5.69 -12.69 -4.27
C LEU A 254 -6.37 -11.64 -3.39
N LYS A 255 -5.59 -11.02 -2.49
CA LYS A 255 -6.12 -10.02 -1.56
C LYS A 255 -6.61 -8.76 -2.28
N LEU A 256 -5.83 -8.26 -3.24
CA LEU A 256 -6.18 -7.06 -3.99
C LEU A 256 -7.34 -7.30 -4.98
N ALA A 257 -7.45 -8.48 -5.57
CA ALA A 257 -8.59 -8.84 -6.40
C ALA A 257 -9.89 -8.88 -5.59
N ARG A 258 -9.87 -9.42 -4.36
CA ARG A 258 -11.00 -9.33 -3.41
C ARG A 258 -11.35 -7.88 -3.11
N CYS A 259 -10.36 -7.05 -2.78
CA CYS A 259 -10.58 -5.63 -2.52
C CYS A 259 -11.24 -4.94 -3.73
N LYS A 260 -10.75 -5.20 -4.95
CA LYS A 260 -11.29 -4.59 -6.17
C LYS A 260 -12.74 -5.01 -6.43
N ALA A 261 -13.06 -6.28 -6.23
CA ALA A 261 -14.42 -6.79 -6.34
C ALA A 261 -15.35 -6.19 -5.27
N ALA A 262 -14.91 -6.13 -4.01
CA ALA A 262 -15.67 -5.52 -2.91
C ALA A 262 -15.96 -4.03 -3.15
N VAL A 263 -14.96 -3.27 -3.60
CA VAL A 263 -15.12 -1.85 -3.95
C VAL A 263 -16.04 -1.66 -5.16
N ALA A 264 -16.21 -2.69 -6.01
CA ALA A 264 -17.23 -2.71 -7.07
C ALA A 264 -18.61 -3.18 -6.58
N GLY A 265 -18.76 -3.59 -5.32
CA GLY A 265 -19.98 -4.14 -4.75
C GLY A 265 -20.29 -5.58 -5.20
N ARG A 266 -19.27 -6.33 -5.63
CA ARG A 266 -19.40 -7.74 -6.04
C ARG A 266 -18.87 -8.67 -4.94
N ASP A 267 -19.58 -9.77 -4.73
CA ASP A 267 -19.27 -10.85 -3.79
C ASP A 267 -18.34 -11.92 -4.36
N PHE A 268 -17.96 -11.82 -5.63
CA PHE A 268 -16.94 -12.66 -6.27
C PHE A 268 -15.95 -11.82 -7.09
N ALA A 269 -14.69 -12.25 -7.11
CA ALA A 269 -13.68 -11.64 -7.99
C ALA A 269 -13.62 -12.34 -9.34
N THR A 270 -13.31 -11.56 -10.38
CA THR A 270 -13.13 -12.03 -11.76
C THR A 270 -11.65 -11.98 -12.17
N PRO A 271 -11.27 -12.61 -13.29
CA PRO A 271 -9.92 -12.47 -13.84
C PRO A 271 -9.55 -11.01 -14.14
N ASP A 272 -10.53 -10.15 -14.48
CA ASP A 272 -10.29 -8.74 -14.74
C ASP A 272 -9.89 -7.96 -13.47
N ASP A 273 -10.42 -8.34 -12.30
CA ASP A 273 -9.97 -7.79 -11.02
C ASP A 273 -8.51 -8.10 -10.76
N VAL A 274 -8.09 -9.34 -11.05
CA VAL A 274 -6.69 -9.78 -10.93
C VAL A 274 -5.80 -8.99 -11.88
N LYS A 275 -6.21 -8.82 -13.14
CA LYS A 275 -5.45 -8.06 -14.14
C LYS A 275 -5.27 -6.60 -13.73
N ALA A 276 -6.33 -5.96 -13.22
CA ALA A 276 -6.31 -4.55 -12.83
C ALA A 276 -5.28 -4.26 -11.72
N VAL A 277 -5.00 -5.23 -10.84
CA VAL A 277 -4.07 -5.07 -9.72
C VAL A 277 -2.72 -5.77 -9.94
N ALA A 278 -2.52 -6.42 -11.09
CA ALA A 278 -1.34 -7.26 -11.30
C ALA A 278 -0.03 -6.48 -11.37
N VAL A 279 0.00 -5.37 -12.12
CA VAL A 279 1.18 -4.50 -12.18
C VAL A 279 1.56 -3.95 -10.80
N PRO A 280 0.66 -3.29 -10.05
CA PRO A 280 1.01 -2.75 -8.73
C PRO A 280 1.33 -3.84 -7.70
N ALA A 281 0.82 -5.07 -7.84
CA ALA A 281 1.11 -6.17 -6.93
C ALA A 281 2.42 -6.92 -7.22
N LEU A 282 2.85 -6.98 -8.48
CA LEU A 282 3.95 -7.86 -8.92
C LEU A 282 5.22 -7.11 -9.37
N ALA A 283 5.11 -5.91 -9.95
CA ALA A 283 6.25 -5.28 -10.62
C ALA A 283 7.45 -5.05 -9.68
N HIS A 284 7.20 -4.61 -8.44
CA HIS A 284 8.24 -4.39 -7.43
C HIS A 284 8.86 -5.69 -6.85
N ARG A 285 8.36 -6.85 -7.27
CA ARG A 285 8.83 -8.19 -6.84
C ARG A 285 9.64 -8.90 -7.91
N LEU A 286 9.82 -8.27 -9.06
CA LEU A 286 10.62 -8.81 -10.16
C LEU A 286 12.03 -8.23 -10.14
N VAL A 287 13.02 -9.10 -10.31
CA VAL A 287 14.40 -8.70 -10.60
C VAL A 287 14.64 -8.99 -12.06
N LEU A 288 14.88 -7.94 -12.84
CA LEU A 288 15.21 -8.06 -14.25
C LEU A 288 16.66 -8.47 -14.45
N LYS A 289 16.94 -9.17 -15.55
CA LYS A 289 18.32 -9.49 -15.92
C LYS A 289 19.08 -8.22 -16.35
N PRO A 290 20.37 -8.07 -16.00
CA PRO A 290 21.13 -6.84 -16.27
C PRO A 290 21.18 -6.43 -17.74
N GLU A 291 21.14 -7.40 -18.67
CA GLU A 291 21.23 -7.15 -20.11
C GLU A 291 20.03 -6.33 -20.64
N LEU A 292 18.91 -6.33 -19.92
CA LEU A 292 17.68 -5.62 -20.30
C LEU A 292 17.67 -4.15 -19.87
N TRP A 293 18.57 -3.72 -18.99
CA TRP A 293 18.67 -2.31 -18.61
C TRP A 293 19.04 -1.43 -19.81
N VAL A 294 19.83 -1.98 -20.74
CA VAL A 294 20.19 -1.31 -22.00
C VAL A 294 18.97 -1.09 -22.90
N GLN A 295 17.98 -1.99 -22.82
CA GLN A 295 16.75 -1.94 -23.60
C GLN A 295 15.65 -1.09 -22.97
N ARG A 296 15.91 -0.50 -21.78
CA ARG A 296 14.94 0.29 -20.99
C ARG A 296 13.64 -0.46 -20.68
N LEU A 297 13.69 -1.80 -20.61
CA LEU A 297 12.53 -2.60 -20.22
C LEU A 297 12.30 -2.44 -18.71
N ALA A 298 11.07 -2.09 -18.32
CA ALA A 298 10.68 -1.96 -16.92
C ALA A 298 10.01 -3.26 -16.41
N ALA A 299 9.98 -3.45 -15.09
CA ALA A 299 9.36 -4.63 -14.51
C ALA A 299 7.84 -4.68 -14.79
N GLU A 300 7.22 -3.51 -14.87
CA GLU A 300 5.84 -3.31 -15.28
C GLU A 300 5.56 -3.89 -16.67
N ASP A 301 6.50 -3.76 -17.60
CA ASP A 301 6.34 -4.27 -18.98
C ASP A 301 6.34 -5.79 -19.00
N VAL A 302 7.20 -6.43 -18.19
CA VAL A 302 7.22 -7.89 -18.04
C VAL A 302 5.90 -8.39 -17.45
N VAL A 303 5.32 -7.69 -16.48
CA VAL A 303 4.01 -8.07 -15.94
C VAL A 303 2.93 -7.94 -17.01
N ARG A 304 2.92 -6.87 -17.80
CA ARG A 304 1.95 -6.69 -18.91
C ARG A 304 2.09 -7.80 -19.95
N GLU A 305 3.32 -8.14 -20.35
CA GLU A 305 3.57 -9.26 -21.28
C GLU A 305 3.04 -10.59 -20.74
N VAL A 306 3.24 -10.86 -19.45
CA VAL A 306 2.70 -12.05 -18.79
C VAL A 306 1.17 -12.06 -18.80
N LEU A 307 0.51 -10.92 -18.55
CA LEU A 307 -0.95 -10.81 -18.59
C LEU A 307 -1.53 -11.06 -19.99
N ASP A 308 -0.81 -10.66 -21.04
CA ASP A 308 -1.22 -10.89 -22.43
C ASP A 308 -1.00 -12.35 -22.86
N ARG A 309 0.03 -13.00 -22.30
CA ARG A 309 0.39 -14.40 -22.64
C ARG A 309 -0.46 -15.43 -21.91
N VAL A 310 -0.75 -15.23 -20.63
CA VAL A 310 -1.49 -16.21 -19.82
C VAL A 310 -2.99 -16.08 -20.09
N ALA A 311 -3.58 -17.11 -20.68
CA ALA A 311 -4.99 -17.13 -21.02
C ALA A 311 -5.86 -16.98 -19.77
N THR A 312 -6.85 -16.08 -19.84
CA THR A 312 -7.87 -15.98 -18.78
C THR A 312 -8.70 -17.26 -18.74
N PRO A 313 -9.07 -17.74 -17.55
CA PRO A 313 -9.97 -18.88 -17.44
C PRO A 313 -11.31 -18.55 -18.09
N LYS A 314 -11.93 -19.57 -18.70
CA LYS A 314 -13.31 -19.45 -19.19
C LYS A 314 -14.24 -19.22 -17.99
N ALA A 315 -15.31 -18.47 -18.19
CA ALA A 315 -16.34 -18.35 -17.17
C ALA A 315 -16.84 -19.76 -16.81
N GLU A 316 -16.56 -20.20 -15.58
CA GLU A 316 -17.22 -21.38 -15.03
C GLU A 316 -18.67 -20.99 -14.70
N ASP A 317 -19.60 -21.92 -14.90
CA ASP A 317 -20.97 -21.79 -14.42
C ASP A 317 -20.92 -21.68 -12.90
N VAL A 318 -20.95 -20.43 -12.40
CA VAL A 318 -21.03 -20.13 -10.97
C VAL A 318 -22.29 -20.84 -10.44
N PRO A 319 -22.19 -21.70 -9.41
CA PRO A 319 -23.38 -22.25 -8.81
C PRO A 319 -24.22 -21.08 -8.28
N ALA A 320 -25.48 -21.01 -8.72
CA ALA A 320 -26.40 -19.97 -8.30
C ALA A 320 -26.38 -19.84 -6.76
N PRO A 321 -26.43 -18.60 -6.22
CA PRO A 321 -26.45 -18.41 -4.77
C PRO A 321 -27.60 -19.24 -4.18
N ALA A 322 -27.29 -20.00 -3.14
CA ALA A 322 -28.29 -20.83 -2.46
C ALA A 322 -29.44 -19.94 -1.96
N PRO A 323 -30.70 -20.41 -2.06
CA PRO A 323 -31.89 -19.61 -1.79
C PRO A 323 -32.04 -19.14 -0.35
#